data_AF-A0A5U6FMS4-F1
#
_entry.id   AF-A0A5U6FMS4-F1
#
_cell.length_a   1.000
_cell.length_b   1.000
_cell.length_c   1.000
_cell.angle_alpha   90.00
_cell.angle_beta   90.00
_cell.angle_gamma   90.00
#
_symmetry.space_group_name_H-M   'P 1'
#
loop_
_entity.id
_entity.type
_entity.pdbx_description
1 polymer ?
#
loop_
_entity_poly.entity_id
_entity_poly.type
_entity_poly.pdbx_seq_one_letter_code
_entity_poly.pdbx_strand_id
1 'polypeptide(L)' 'DLPKGQAVHVLRHTFAAHFMINGGNILTLQRIMGHATIQQTMTYAHLAPDFLQDAISLNPLKGGIHISST' A
#
# COMPACT_ATOMS: atom_id res chain seq x y z
N ASP A 1 -12.93 2.82 -24.07
CA ASP A 1 -11.58 2.88 -24.66
C ASP A 1 -10.54 3.36 -23.66
N LEU A 2 -9.30 2.87 -23.78
CA LEU A 2 -8.15 3.35 -22.99
C LEU A 2 -7.68 4.71 -23.51
N PRO A 3 -7.14 5.60 -22.64
CA PRO A 3 -6.51 6.84 -23.10
C PRO A 3 -5.38 6.57 -24.10
N LYS A 4 -5.18 7.47 -25.07
CA LYS A 4 -4.12 7.32 -26.07
C LYS A 4 -2.75 7.17 -25.38
N GLY A 5 -1.98 6.17 -25.81
CA GLY A 5 -0.65 5.88 -25.27
C GLY A 5 -0.61 5.01 -24.01
N GLN A 6 -1.75 4.67 -23.39
CA GLN A 6 -1.77 3.83 -22.18
C GLN A 6 -1.71 2.33 -22.43
N ALA A 7 -1.99 1.85 -23.65
CA ALA A 7 -2.06 0.42 -23.94
C ALA A 7 -0.78 -0.36 -23.58
N VAL A 8 0.40 0.25 -23.71
CA VAL A 8 1.69 -0.36 -23.35
C VAL A 8 1.92 -0.48 -21.84
N HIS A 9 1.19 0.29 -21.04
CA HIS A 9 1.35 0.34 -19.58
C HIS A 9 0.13 -0.17 -18.81
N VAL A 10 -1.01 -0.41 -19.48
CA VAL A 10 -2.26 -0.77 -18.81
C VAL A 10 -2.10 -2.00 -17.93
N LEU A 11 -1.45 -3.06 -18.41
CA LEU A 11 -1.24 -4.28 -17.62
C LEU A 11 -0.34 -4.05 -16.41
N ARG A 12 0.67 -3.18 -16.55
CA ARG A 12 1.55 -2.77 -15.45
C ARG A 12 0.78 -1.97 -14.39
N HIS A 13 -0.11 -1.07 -14.81
CA HIS A 13 -1.01 -0.34 -13.92
C HIS A 13 -2.00 -1.27 -13.22
N THR A 14 -2.59 -2.23 -13.96
CA THR A 14 -3.48 -3.26 -13.41
C THR A 14 -2.78 -4.10 -12.34
N PHE A 15 -1.57 -4.59 -12.62
CA PHE A 15 -0.77 -5.32 -11.64
C PHE A 15 -0.54 -4.49 -10.36
N ALA A 16 -0.07 -3.25 -10.51
CA ALA A 16 0.22 -2.38 -9.37
C ALA A 16 -1.03 -2.05 -8.54
N ALA A 17 -2.16 -1.81 -9.20
CA ALA A 17 -3.43 -1.57 -8.53
C ALA A 17 -3.87 -2.78 -7.71
N HIS A 18 -3.91 -3.97 -8.31
CA HIS A 18 -4.30 -5.19 -7.60
C HIS A 18 -3.30 -5.59 -6.50
N PHE A 19 -2.01 -5.34 -6.70
CA PHE A 19 -1.01 -5.56 -5.66
C PHE A 19 -1.30 -4.73 -4.40
N MET A 20 -1.64 -3.45 -4.57
CA MET A 20 -1.99 -2.57 -3.44
C MET A 20 -3.34 -2.95 -2.79
N ILE A 21 -4.36 -3.24 -3.60
CA ILE A 21 -5.68 -3.69 -3.12
C ILE A 21 -5.54 -4.94 -2.23
N ASN A 22 -4.64 -5.84 -2.58
CA ASN A 22 -4.37 -7.07 -1.82
C ASN A 22 -3.50 -6.86 -0.57
N GLY A 23 -3.28 -5.62 -0.13
CA GLY A 23 -2.48 -5.31 1.06
C GLY A 23 -0.96 -5.37 0.85
N GLY A 24 -0.51 -5.27 -0.40
CA GLY A 24 0.90 -5.26 -0.73
C GLY A 24 1.65 -4.06 -0.14
N ASN A 25 2.92 -4.27 0.23
CA ASN A 25 3.78 -3.20 0.74
C ASN A 25 4.22 -2.25 -0.38
N ILE A 26 3.96 -0.95 -0.23
CA ILE A 26 4.25 0.05 -1.27
C ILE A 26 5.74 0.21 -1.62
N LEU A 27 6.64 -0.03 -0.67
CA LEU A 27 8.09 -0.01 -0.89
C LEU A 27 8.52 -1.24 -1.70
N THR A 28 7.88 -2.39 -1.48
CA THR A 28 8.08 -3.59 -2.28
C THR A 28 7.61 -3.35 -3.71
N LEU A 29 6.42 -2.74 -3.89
CA LEU A 29 5.91 -2.39 -5.21
C LEU A 29 6.86 -1.44 -5.95
N GLN A 30 7.42 -0.43 -5.27
CA GLN A 30 8.40 0.49 -5.86
C GLN A 30 9.58 -0.27 -6.48
N ARG A 31 10.11 -1.27 -5.76
CA ARG A 31 11.24 -2.10 -6.22
C ARG A 31 10.84 -3.00 -7.38
N ILE A 32 9.68 -3.67 -7.30
CA ILE A 32 9.15 -4.52 -8.40
C ILE A 32 8.99 -3.71 -9.69
N MET A 33 8.52 -2.47 -9.57
CA MET A 33 8.27 -1.59 -10.70
C MET A 33 9.55 -0.90 -11.19
N GLY A 34 10.66 -0.96 -10.45
CA GLY A 34 11.89 -0.25 -10.77
C GLY A 34 11.71 1.27 -10.74
N HIS A 35 10.86 1.79 -9.85
CA HIS A 35 10.67 3.23 -9.71
C HIS A 35 11.83 3.87 -8.94
N ALA A 36 12.44 4.89 -9.55
CA ALA A 36 13.57 5.62 -8.98
C ALA A 36 13.18 6.39 -7.71
N THR A 37 11.94 6.87 -7.64
CA THR A 37 11.42 7.60 -6.48
C THR A 37 10.11 7.01 -5.99
N ILE A 38 9.84 7.14 -4.69
CA ILE A 38 8.60 6.62 -4.10
C ILE A 38 7.37 7.35 -4.65
N GLN A 39 7.51 8.63 -5.01
CA GLN A 39 6.44 9.47 -5.56
C GLN A 39 5.81 8.87 -6.83
N GLN A 40 6.59 8.16 -7.66
CA GLN A 40 6.07 7.44 -8.83
C GLN A 40 5.12 6.30 -8.44
N THR A 41 5.38 5.66 -7.29
CA THR A 41 4.57 4.54 -6.77
C THR A 41 3.39 5.06 -5.94
N MET A 42 3.49 6.26 -5.35
CA MET A 42 2.43 6.85 -4.53
C MET A 42 1.11 7.06 -5.30
N THR A 43 1.13 7.08 -6.63
CA THR A 43 -0.08 7.06 -7.46
C THR A 43 -1.03 5.90 -7.11
N TYR A 44 -0.53 4.78 -6.58
CA TYR A 44 -1.34 3.62 -6.16
C TYR A 44 -1.66 3.57 -4.67
N ALA A 45 -1.15 4.50 -3.86
CA ALA A 45 -1.24 4.41 -2.40
C ALA A 45 -2.70 4.41 -1.88
N HIS A 46 -3.59 5.14 -2.56
CA HIS A 46 -5.01 5.23 -2.23
C HIS A 46 -5.79 3.92 -2.41
N LEU A 47 -5.18 2.91 -3.03
CA LEU A 47 -5.78 1.59 -3.22
C LEU A 47 -5.45 0.60 -2.10
N ALA A 48 -4.55 0.98 -1.19
CA ALA A 48 -4.25 0.16 -0.02
C ALA A 48 -5.49 0.06 0.90
N PRO A 49 -5.74 -1.08 1.54
CA PRO A 49 -6.80 -1.19 2.53
C PRO A 49 -6.53 -0.31 3.76
N ASP A 50 -7.57 0.03 4.52
CA ASP A 50 -7.44 0.82 5.74
C ASP A 50 -6.81 0.01 6.87
N PHE A 51 -5.77 0.57 7.50
CA PHE A 51 -4.98 -0.08 8.55
C PHE A 51 -4.99 0.71 9.87
N LEU A 52 -6.03 1.50 10.14
CA LEU A 52 -6.05 2.35 11.35
C LEU A 52 -5.93 1.54 12.65
N GLN A 53 -6.48 0.32 12.69
CA GLN A 53 -6.36 -0.57 13.85
C GLN A 53 -4.96 -1.15 14.03
N ASP A 54 -4.12 -1.11 12.99
CA ASP A 54 -2.74 -1.59 13.08
C ASP A 54 -1.91 -0.73 14.03
N ALA A 55 -2.29 0.53 14.24
CA ALA A 55 -1.66 1.36 15.26
C ALA A 55 -1.81 0.77 16.67
N ILE A 56 -2.89 0.04 16.96
CA ILE A 56 -3.13 -0.62 18.25
C ILE A 56 -2.42 -1.97 18.32
N SER A 57 -2.41 -2.73 17.23
CA SER A 57 -1.85 -4.09 17.21
C SER A 57 -0.32 -4.11 17.04
N LEU A 58 0.24 -3.16 16.28
CA LEU A 58 1.67 -3.11 15.91
C LEU A 58 2.49 -2.11 16.73
N ASN A 59 1.88 -1.38 17.67
CA ASN A 59 2.66 -0.55 18.60
C ASN A 59 3.54 -1.43 19.53
N PRO A 60 4.64 -0.88 20.08
CA PRO A 60 5.56 -1.64 20.93
C PRO A 60 4.94 -2.18 22.23
N LEU A 61 3.78 -1.65 22.66
CA LEU A 61 3.06 -2.11 23.85
C LEU A 61 2.06 -3.24 23.55
N LYS A 62 1.90 -3.62 22.27
CA LYS A 62 0.99 -4.69 21.79
C LYS A 62 -0.45 -4.55 22.32
N GLY A 63 -0.93 -3.31 22.48
CA GLY A 63 -2.27 -3.04 23.04
C GLY A 63 -2.40 -3.28 24.55
N GLY A 64 -1.30 -3.57 25.25
CA GLY A 64 -1.27 -3.81 26.68
C GLY A 64 -1.19 -2.51 27.49
N ILE A 65 -2.33 -1.87 27.71
CA ILE A 65 -2.52 -1.03 28.90
C ILE A 65 -3.61 -1.69 29.73
N HIS A 66 -3.26 -2.77 30.41
CA HIS A 66 -4.10 -3.28 31.49
C HIS A 66 -3.89 -2.35 32.69
N ILE A 67 -4.63 -1.24 32.74
CA ILE A 67 -4.79 -0.50 33.99
C ILE A 67 -5.56 -1.40 34.94
N SER A 68 -4.86 -2.08 35.85
CA SER A 68 -5.51 -2.76 36.97
C SER A 68 -6.24 -1.69 37.78
N SER A 69 -7.55 -1.57 37.56
CA SER A 69 -8.42 -0.72 38.37
C SER A 69 -8.43 -1.29 39.78
N THR A 70 -7.92 -0.49 40.71
CA THR A 70 -8.01 -0.65 42.17
C THR A 70 -9.47 -0.70 42.63
#